data_AF-R0M6P7-F1
#
_entry.id   AF-R0M6P7-F1
#
_cell.length_a   1.000
_cell.length_b   1.000
_cell.length_c   1.000
_cell.angle_alpha   90.00
_cell.angle_beta   90.00
_cell.angle_gamma   90.00
#
_symmetry.space_group_name_H-M   'P 1'
#
loop_
_entity.id
_entity.type
_entity.pdbx_description
1 polymer ?
#
loop_
_entity_poly.entity_id
_entity_poly.type
_entity_poly.pdbx_seq_one_letter_code
_entity_poly.pdbx_strand_id
1 'polypeptide(L)'
;MTYTLEWLKTFDGEIDILNVKMDCLANTIEKNVSQYKYIYQTNMENCPEIILSVPNSSIPHLLGLSREHHVNLPTNNAGSIFEGLKDDWTLERLNKADNGWFNENKFKIVGTLLLYQMLHVMECKFYTTDGILNRRVGHRFKRDHIYFVVFKLSNGISYTVELSHEKGNQYFPRSLKINDTSVTGCREIELRLINKIRFKPVKARKVKWAS
;
A
#
# COMPACT_ATOMS: atom_id res chain seq x y z
N MET A 1 4.87 -4.03 21.20
CA MET A 1 4.09 -2.86 20.75
C MET A 1 2.97 -3.37 19.87
N THR A 2 1.73 -2.98 20.17
CA THR A 2 0.56 -3.33 19.36
C THR A 2 0.07 -2.05 18.71
N TYR A 3 -0.03 -2.01 17.39
CA TYR A 3 -0.50 -0.83 16.67
C TYR A 3 -2.02 -0.75 16.81
N THR A 4 -2.53 0.21 17.60
CA THR A 4 -3.96 0.44 17.76
C THR A 4 -4.50 1.31 16.63
N LEU A 5 -5.82 1.36 16.47
CA LEU A 5 -6.46 2.28 15.51
C LEU A 5 -6.11 3.75 15.83
N GLU A 6 -6.10 4.11 17.11
CA GLU A 6 -5.78 5.49 17.52
C GLU A 6 -4.33 5.85 17.22
N TRP A 7 -3.42 4.89 17.42
CA TRP A 7 -2.03 5.03 17.02
C TRP A 7 -1.92 5.24 15.50
N LEU A 8 -2.63 4.44 14.68
CA LEU A 8 -2.60 4.61 13.21
C LEU A 8 -3.10 5.99 12.74
N LYS A 9 -4.07 6.59 13.45
CA LYS A 9 -4.60 7.92 13.13
C LYS A 9 -3.61 9.05 13.40
N THR A 10 -2.81 8.89 14.44
CA THR A 10 -1.92 9.93 14.98
C THR A 10 -0.45 9.66 14.65
N PHE A 11 -0.12 8.52 14.05
CA PHE A 11 1.24 8.15 13.66
C PHE A 11 1.83 9.17 12.69
N ASP A 12 2.97 9.75 13.08
CA ASP A 12 3.68 10.82 12.37
C ASP A 12 4.78 10.31 11.42
N GLY A 13 4.98 8.99 11.39
CA GLY A 13 6.05 8.34 10.62
C GLY A 13 7.30 8.02 11.44
N GLU A 14 7.39 8.46 12.69
CA GLU A 14 8.54 8.18 13.57
C GLU A 14 8.41 6.82 14.25
N ILE A 15 9.27 5.89 13.86
CA ILE A 15 9.38 4.59 14.49
C ILE A 15 10.79 4.03 14.28
N ASP A 16 11.29 3.29 15.26
CA ASP A 16 12.44 2.44 15.04
C ASP A 16 12.04 1.25 14.16
N ILE A 17 12.36 1.36 12.86
CA ILE A 17 11.96 0.39 11.84
C ILE A 17 12.51 -1.00 12.16
N LEU A 18 13.69 -1.11 12.79
CA LEU A 18 14.31 -2.40 13.16
C LEU A 18 13.48 -3.15 14.21
N ASN A 19 12.66 -2.44 14.97
CA ASN A 19 11.81 -2.97 16.04
C ASN A 19 10.34 -3.15 15.61
N VAL A 20 10.03 -2.99 14.32
CA VAL A 20 8.67 -3.23 13.81
C VAL A 20 8.32 -4.72 13.91
N LYS A 21 7.24 -4.97 14.64
CA LYS A 21 6.60 -6.28 14.72
C LYS A 21 5.70 -6.54 13.51
N MET A 22 6.12 -7.42 12.61
CA MET A 22 5.40 -7.71 11.34
C MET A 22 4.04 -8.35 11.56
N ASP A 23 3.91 -9.21 12.58
CA ASP A 23 2.65 -9.82 13.02
C ASP A 23 1.66 -8.74 13.47
N CYS A 24 2.10 -7.80 14.30
CA CYS A 24 1.29 -6.69 14.75
C CYS A 24 0.88 -5.79 13.56
N LEU A 25 1.79 -5.55 12.62
CA LEU A 25 1.52 -4.74 11.42
C LEU A 25 0.44 -5.42 10.57
N ALA A 26 0.64 -6.68 10.20
CA ALA A 26 -0.28 -7.40 9.32
C ALA A 26 -1.68 -7.54 9.94
N ASN A 27 -1.76 -7.91 11.23
CA ASN A 27 -3.04 -8.07 11.91
C ASN A 27 -3.78 -6.72 12.10
N THR A 28 -3.06 -5.64 12.40
CA THR A 28 -3.67 -4.31 12.52
C THR A 28 -4.15 -3.80 11.16
N ILE A 29 -3.38 -4.02 10.09
CA ILE A 29 -3.76 -3.66 8.72
C ILE A 29 -4.97 -4.47 8.27
N GLU A 30 -5.03 -5.77 8.51
CA GLU A 30 -6.23 -6.59 8.21
C GLU A 30 -7.47 -6.12 8.96
N LYS A 31 -7.31 -5.70 10.22
CA LYS A 31 -8.42 -5.24 11.04
C LYS A 31 -8.97 -3.88 10.59
N ASN A 32 -8.11 -2.97 10.16
CA ASN A 32 -8.48 -1.56 10.00
C ASN A 32 -8.34 -1.00 8.58
N VAL A 33 -7.60 -1.66 7.69
CA VAL A 33 -7.15 -1.11 6.41
C VAL A 33 -7.48 -2.03 5.23
N SER A 34 -7.00 -3.28 5.22
CA SER A 34 -7.27 -4.24 4.15
C SER A 34 -8.54 -5.06 4.40
N GLN A 35 -9.02 -5.77 3.37
CA GLN A 35 -10.34 -6.40 3.28
C GLN A 35 -11.51 -5.40 3.26
N TYR A 36 -11.26 -4.17 2.77
CA TYR A 36 -12.27 -3.13 2.61
C TYR A 36 -12.31 -2.58 1.18
N LYS A 37 -13.52 -2.23 0.74
CA LYS A 37 -13.77 -1.31 -0.37
C LYS A 37 -13.99 0.08 0.20
N TYR A 38 -13.17 1.02 -0.22
CA TYR A 38 -13.32 2.45 0.08
C TYR A 38 -13.99 3.11 -1.10
N ILE A 39 -15.12 3.77 -0.87
CA ILE A 39 -15.87 4.46 -1.91
C ILE A 39 -15.66 5.95 -1.72
N TYR A 40 -15.15 6.61 -2.75
CA TYR A 40 -14.88 8.03 -2.77
C TYR A 40 -15.73 8.72 -3.82
N GLN A 41 -16.26 9.88 -3.46
CA GLN A 41 -16.75 10.85 -4.43
C GLN A 41 -15.60 11.74 -4.89
N THR A 42 -15.55 12.09 -6.17
CA THR A 42 -14.52 12.95 -6.75
C THR A 42 -15.12 14.20 -7.39
N ASN A 43 -14.26 15.18 -7.68
CA ASN A 43 -14.60 16.35 -8.49
C ASN A 43 -14.39 16.15 -10.01
N MET A 44 -14.12 14.93 -10.48
CA MET A 44 -13.91 14.64 -11.90
C MET A 44 -15.24 14.34 -12.62
N GLU A 45 -15.58 15.10 -13.66
CA GLU A 45 -16.81 14.91 -14.45
C GLU A 45 -16.96 13.49 -15.01
N ASN A 46 -15.90 12.94 -15.60
CA ASN A 46 -15.91 11.62 -16.23
C ASN A 46 -15.69 10.45 -15.26
N CYS A 47 -15.40 10.73 -13.98
CA CYS A 47 -15.16 9.71 -12.96
C CYS A 47 -15.64 10.20 -11.59
N PRO A 48 -16.96 10.41 -11.41
CA PRO A 48 -17.52 11.02 -10.21
C PRO A 48 -17.37 10.16 -8.95
N GLU A 49 -17.11 8.86 -9.12
CA GLU A 49 -16.91 7.90 -8.04
C GLU A 49 -15.69 7.01 -8.32
N ILE A 50 -14.85 6.81 -7.31
CA ILE A 50 -13.74 5.85 -7.30
C ILE A 50 -14.00 4.82 -6.21
N ILE A 51 -13.90 3.54 -6.56
CA ILE A 51 -13.95 2.43 -5.59
C ILE A 51 -12.55 1.83 -5.47
N LEU A 52 -11.95 1.90 -4.29
CA LEU A 52 -10.66 1.31 -4.00
C LEU A 52 -10.81 0.01 -3.21
N SER A 53 -10.55 -1.12 -3.86
CA SER A 53 -10.51 -2.44 -3.25
C SER A 53 -9.11 -2.69 -2.67
N VAL A 54 -9.00 -2.90 -1.36
CA VAL A 54 -7.72 -3.19 -0.70
C VAL A 54 -7.72 -4.62 -0.15
N PRO A 55 -7.36 -5.63 -0.96
CA PRO A 55 -7.21 -6.99 -0.47
C PRO A 55 -5.92 -7.18 0.34
N ASN A 56 -5.88 -8.20 1.19
CA ASN A 56 -4.63 -8.59 1.89
C ASN A 56 -3.47 -8.86 0.92
N SER A 57 -3.76 -9.37 -0.27
CA SER A 57 -2.77 -9.62 -1.31
C SER A 57 -2.10 -8.35 -1.84
N SER A 58 -2.68 -7.16 -1.66
CA SER A 58 -1.98 -5.91 -1.99
C SER A 58 -0.82 -5.63 -1.03
N ILE A 59 -0.93 -5.99 0.24
CA ILE A 59 0.01 -5.56 1.28
C ILE A 59 1.44 -6.05 1.04
N PRO A 60 1.70 -7.32 0.66
CA PRO A 60 3.05 -7.76 0.30
C PRO A 60 3.67 -6.95 -0.84
N HIS A 61 2.90 -6.58 -1.86
CA HIS A 61 3.39 -5.75 -2.96
C HIS A 61 3.78 -4.35 -2.48
N LEU A 62 3.01 -3.77 -1.54
CA LEU A 62 3.35 -2.49 -0.91
C LEU A 62 4.62 -2.58 -0.06
N LEU A 63 4.92 -3.75 0.52
CA LEU A 63 6.15 -4.02 1.28
C LEU A 63 7.34 -4.42 0.41
N GLY A 64 7.17 -4.57 -0.91
CA GLY A 64 8.23 -5.11 -1.78
C GLY A 64 8.50 -6.61 -1.56
N LEU A 65 7.54 -7.35 -1.03
CA LEU A 65 7.62 -8.80 -0.84
C LEU A 65 7.01 -9.50 -2.05
N SER A 66 7.80 -9.61 -3.12
CA SER A 66 7.45 -10.33 -4.34
C SER A 66 8.68 -11.01 -4.94
N ARG A 67 8.46 -11.91 -5.90
CA ARG A 67 9.52 -12.65 -6.60
C ARG A 67 10.66 -11.76 -7.12
N GLU A 68 10.32 -10.59 -7.63
CA GLU A 68 11.26 -9.66 -8.28
C GLU A 68 11.94 -8.70 -7.29
N HIS A 69 11.54 -8.71 -6.01
CA HIS A 69 11.97 -7.74 -5.01
C HIS A 69 12.49 -8.38 -3.71
N HIS A 70 12.29 -9.68 -3.52
CA HIS A 70 12.83 -10.44 -2.40
C HIS A 70 13.20 -11.86 -2.86
N VAL A 71 14.48 -12.22 -2.81
CA VAL A 71 14.99 -13.41 -3.53
C VAL A 71 14.75 -14.76 -2.84
N ASN A 72 14.50 -14.78 -1.53
CA ASN A 72 14.41 -16.03 -0.74
C ASN A 72 13.06 -16.20 0.01
N LEU A 73 11.95 -15.81 -0.61
CA LEU A 73 10.62 -16.05 -0.03
C LEU A 73 10.20 -17.52 -0.16
N PRO A 74 9.57 -18.13 0.87
CA PRO A 74 9.00 -19.48 0.78
C PRO A 74 7.90 -19.66 -0.27
N THR A 75 7.29 -18.55 -0.72
CA THR A 75 6.26 -18.52 -1.75
C THR A 75 6.18 -17.12 -2.36
N ASN A 76 5.77 -17.05 -3.63
CA ASN A 76 5.50 -15.80 -4.34
C ASN A 76 4.00 -15.44 -4.38
N ASN A 77 3.13 -16.26 -3.78
CA ASN A 77 1.71 -15.95 -3.69
C ASN A 77 1.48 -14.89 -2.62
N ALA A 78 1.03 -13.69 -3.02
CA ALA A 78 0.84 -12.58 -2.09
C ALA A 78 -0.16 -12.87 -0.95
N GLY A 79 -1.24 -13.61 -1.22
CA GLY A 79 -2.15 -14.04 -0.16
C GLY A 79 -1.44 -14.89 0.90
N SER A 80 -0.64 -15.88 0.47
CA SER A 80 0.15 -16.73 1.36
C SER A 80 1.24 -15.97 2.11
N ILE A 81 1.89 -15.00 1.45
CA ILE A 81 2.89 -14.12 2.10
C ILE A 81 2.22 -13.35 3.24
N PHE A 82 1.05 -12.75 3.00
CA PHE A 82 0.32 -12.01 4.03
C PHE A 82 -0.05 -12.89 5.22
N GLU A 83 -0.51 -14.13 5.00
CA GLU A 83 -0.78 -15.07 6.09
C GLU A 83 0.48 -15.49 6.86
N GLY A 84 1.65 -15.49 6.22
CA GLY A 84 2.94 -15.67 6.90
C GLY A 84 3.30 -14.47 7.79
N LEU A 85 3.11 -13.25 7.29
CA LEU A 85 3.38 -12.00 8.03
C LEU A 85 2.59 -11.88 9.32
N LYS A 86 1.39 -12.48 9.39
CA LYS A 86 0.53 -12.46 10.58
C LYS A 86 1.08 -13.27 11.76
N ASP A 87 2.12 -14.07 11.56
CA ASP A 87 2.63 -15.00 12.56
C ASP A 87 4.16 -15.15 12.49
N ASP A 88 4.70 -16.01 11.63
CA ASP A 88 6.09 -16.49 11.70
C ASP A 88 7.08 -15.74 10.78
N TRP A 89 6.62 -14.84 9.90
CA TRP A 89 7.50 -14.10 8.99
C TRP A 89 7.93 -12.76 9.62
N THR A 90 8.80 -12.86 10.62
CA THR A 90 9.35 -11.70 11.34
C THR A 90 10.24 -10.84 10.45
N LEU A 91 10.44 -9.56 10.84
CA LEU A 91 11.36 -8.67 10.13
C LEU A 91 12.79 -9.22 10.08
N GLU A 92 13.25 -9.84 11.17
CA GLU A 92 14.55 -10.51 11.24
C GLU A 92 14.67 -11.63 10.19
N ARG A 93 13.65 -12.47 10.05
CA ARG A 93 13.64 -13.57 9.06
C ARG A 93 13.64 -13.04 7.63
N LEU A 94 12.82 -12.03 7.34
CA LEU A 94 12.79 -11.37 6.04
C LEU A 94 14.17 -10.79 5.70
N ASN A 95 14.75 -10.03 6.62
CA ASN A 95 16.07 -9.42 6.44
C ASN A 95 17.17 -10.48 6.27
N LYS A 96 17.22 -11.52 7.12
CA LYS A 96 18.21 -12.59 7.02
C LYS A 96 18.16 -13.33 5.67
N ALA A 97 16.97 -13.46 5.11
CA ALA A 97 16.76 -14.13 3.82
C ALA A 97 17.17 -13.23 2.65
N ASP A 98 17.00 -11.92 2.75
CA ASP A 98 17.45 -10.94 1.76
C ASP A 98 17.84 -9.62 2.43
N ASN A 99 19.14 -9.47 2.72
CA ASN A 99 19.66 -8.26 3.35
C ASN A 99 19.53 -7.01 2.44
N GLY A 100 19.42 -7.20 1.13
CA GLY A 100 19.23 -6.12 0.16
C GLY A 100 17.82 -5.54 0.26
N TRP A 101 16.81 -6.42 0.39
CA TRP A 101 15.41 -6.04 0.50
C TRP A 101 15.18 -5.01 1.62
N PHE A 102 15.76 -5.20 2.80
CA PHE A 102 15.52 -4.29 3.93
C PHE A 102 16.00 -2.87 3.63
N ASN A 103 17.19 -2.71 3.05
CA ASN A 103 17.72 -1.39 2.72
C ASN A 103 16.86 -0.66 1.69
N GLU A 104 16.31 -1.40 0.72
CA GLU A 104 15.45 -0.86 -0.34
C GLU A 104 14.02 -0.57 0.14
N ASN A 105 13.50 -1.34 1.10
CA ASN A 105 12.08 -1.36 1.42
C ASN A 105 11.76 -0.95 2.87
N LYS A 106 12.73 -0.64 3.73
CA LYS A 106 12.49 -0.25 5.13
C LYS A 106 11.47 0.87 5.30
N PHE A 107 11.51 1.89 4.45
CA PHE A 107 10.54 2.98 4.51
C PHE A 107 9.15 2.57 4.01
N LYS A 108 9.03 1.52 3.19
CA LYS A 108 7.72 0.98 2.81
C LYS A 108 7.00 0.31 3.98
N ILE A 109 7.74 -0.17 4.98
CA ILE A 109 7.16 -0.65 6.25
C ILE A 109 6.45 0.52 6.95
N VAL A 110 7.10 1.69 7.06
CA VAL A 110 6.51 2.91 7.61
C VAL A 110 5.31 3.37 6.79
N GLY A 111 5.43 3.42 5.47
CA GLY A 111 4.31 3.80 4.60
C GLY A 111 3.12 2.83 4.69
N THR A 112 3.37 1.54 4.96
CA THR A 112 2.29 0.57 5.21
C THR A 112 1.53 0.90 6.50
N LEU A 113 2.21 1.34 7.55
CA LEU A 113 1.58 1.82 8.79
C LEU A 113 0.79 3.12 8.59
N LEU A 114 1.20 3.95 7.62
CA LEU A 114 0.48 5.17 7.23
C LEU A 114 -0.74 4.91 6.31
N LEU A 115 -0.97 3.67 5.85
CA LEU A 115 -2.08 3.38 4.92
C LEU A 115 -3.44 3.77 5.47
N TYR A 116 -3.66 3.65 6.79
CA TYR A 116 -4.92 4.08 7.37
C TYR A 116 -5.20 5.55 7.05
N GLN A 117 -4.22 6.42 7.30
CA GLN A 117 -4.35 7.86 7.03
C GLN A 117 -4.52 8.13 5.52
N MET A 118 -3.73 7.47 4.67
CA MET A 118 -3.83 7.61 3.22
C MET A 118 -5.21 7.24 2.67
N LEU A 119 -5.80 6.14 3.14
CA LEU A 119 -7.12 5.68 2.69
C LEU A 119 -8.29 6.43 3.34
N HIS A 120 -8.06 7.17 4.43
CA HIS A 120 -9.07 8.05 5.03
C HIS A 120 -8.82 9.53 4.68
N VAL A 121 -7.93 9.81 3.72
CA VAL A 121 -7.60 11.16 3.21
C VAL A 121 -7.15 12.11 4.32
N MET A 122 -6.43 11.59 5.32
CA MET A 122 -5.93 12.38 6.45
C MET A 122 -4.61 13.05 6.06
N GLU A 123 -4.68 14.36 5.77
CA GLU A 123 -3.52 15.16 5.34
C GLU A 123 -2.80 14.53 4.13
N CYS A 124 -3.59 14.05 3.19
CA CYS A 124 -3.11 13.38 1.98
C CYS A 124 -3.60 14.11 0.74
N LYS A 125 -2.87 13.95 -0.36
CA LYS A 125 -3.27 14.43 -1.67
C LYS A 125 -3.56 13.26 -2.58
N PHE A 126 -4.58 13.40 -3.42
CA PHE A 126 -4.89 12.43 -4.45
C PHE A 126 -4.63 13.04 -5.81
N TYR A 127 -4.05 12.24 -6.68
CA TYR A 127 -3.69 12.66 -8.03
C TYR A 127 -4.23 11.68 -9.06
N THR A 128 -4.61 12.20 -10.22
CA THR A 128 -4.89 11.42 -11.42
C THR A 128 -3.74 11.55 -12.43
N THR A 129 -3.46 10.46 -13.14
CA THR A 129 -2.53 10.45 -14.28
C THR A 129 -3.22 10.82 -15.59
N ASP A 130 -4.51 11.11 -15.55
CA ASP A 130 -5.27 11.61 -16.70
C ASP A 130 -4.62 12.87 -17.29
N GLY A 131 -4.58 12.95 -18.62
CA GLY A 131 -3.92 14.03 -19.36
C GLY A 131 -2.39 13.88 -19.54
N ILE A 132 -1.71 13.00 -18.79
CA ILE A 132 -0.26 12.78 -18.94
C ILE A 132 0.13 11.45 -19.57
N LEU A 133 -0.75 10.43 -19.57
CA LEU A 133 -0.41 9.06 -20.00
C LEU A 133 0.20 8.95 -21.40
N ASN A 134 -0.16 9.83 -22.33
CA ASN A 134 0.37 9.84 -23.70
C ASN A 134 1.57 10.79 -23.90
N ARG A 135 2.13 11.34 -22.82
CA ARG A 135 3.32 12.19 -22.82
C ARG A 135 4.51 11.42 -22.26
N ARG A 136 5.74 11.89 -22.52
CA ARG A 136 6.98 11.27 -21.99
C ARG A 136 6.94 11.11 -20.47
N VAL A 137 6.44 12.13 -19.76
CA VAL A 137 6.29 12.12 -18.30
C VAL A 137 5.29 11.06 -17.79
N GLY A 138 4.34 10.64 -18.63
CA GLY A 138 3.33 9.64 -18.29
C GLY A 138 3.66 8.20 -18.71
N HIS A 139 4.74 7.99 -19.47
CA HIS A 139 5.06 6.68 -20.05
C HIS A 139 5.15 5.57 -18.98
N ARG A 140 5.77 5.86 -17.83
CA ARG A 140 5.88 4.93 -16.70
C ARG A 140 4.50 4.55 -16.16
N PHE A 141 3.64 5.54 -15.91
CA PHE A 141 2.28 5.31 -15.43
C PHE A 141 1.46 4.50 -16.43
N LYS A 142 1.59 4.75 -17.73
CA LYS A 142 0.92 3.97 -18.78
C LYS A 142 1.40 2.52 -18.82
N ARG A 143 2.72 2.29 -18.85
CA ARG A 143 3.33 0.95 -18.83
C ARG A 143 2.89 0.15 -17.61
N ASP A 144 2.91 0.80 -16.45
CA ASP A 144 2.62 0.16 -15.16
C ASP A 144 1.11 0.16 -14.83
N HIS A 145 0.27 0.67 -15.73
CA HIS A 145 -1.19 0.76 -15.60
C HIS A 145 -1.64 1.48 -14.32
N ILE A 146 -1.01 2.63 -14.03
CA ILE A 146 -1.29 3.46 -12.87
C ILE A 146 -2.16 4.65 -13.29
N TYR A 147 -3.32 4.77 -12.64
CA TYR A 147 -4.35 5.76 -13.00
C TYR A 147 -4.53 6.84 -11.93
N PHE A 148 -4.32 6.45 -10.67
CA PHE A 148 -4.39 7.33 -9.53
C PHE A 148 -3.22 7.10 -8.59
N VAL A 149 -2.94 8.12 -7.79
CA VAL A 149 -1.85 8.13 -6.83
C VAL A 149 -2.33 8.79 -5.55
N VAL A 150 -2.07 8.15 -4.41
CA VAL A 150 -2.26 8.73 -3.08
C VAL A 150 -0.90 9.16 -2.54
N PHE A 151 -0.78 10.43 -2.17
CA PHE A 151 0.45 11.03 -1.67
C PHE A 151 0.28 11.45 -0.21
N LYS A 152 1.28 11.11 0.61
CA LYS A 152 1.41 11.60 1.98
C LYS A 152 2.85 12.02 2.25
N LEU A 153 3.03 13.17 2.88
CA LEU A 153 4.31 13.58 3.47
C LEU A 153 4.26 13.28 4.97
N SER A 154 5.27 12.58 5.49
CA SER A 154 5.39 12.26 6.92
C SER A 154 6.85 12.30 7.30
N ASN A 155 7.19 13.08 8.33
CA ASN A 155 8.57 13.30 8.79
C ASN A 155 9.58 13.54 7.65
N GLY A 156 9.26 14.43 6.71
CA GLY A 156 10.13 14.78 5.58
C GLY A 156 10.26 13.72 4.47
N ILE A 157 9.60 12.57 4.60
CA ILE A 157 9.59 11.49 3.60
C ILE A 157 8.24 11.48 2.88
N SER A 158 8.27 11.41 1.54
CA SER A 158 7.04 11.23 0.78
C SER A 158 6.73 9.76 0.51
N TYR A 159 5.47 9.41 0.72
CA TYR A 159 4.89 8.09 0.52
C TYR A 159 3.82 8.17 -0.54
N THR A 160 3.95 7.32 -1.55
CA THR A 160 3.12 7.37 -2.76
C THR A 160 2.53 6.00 -3.02
N VAL A 161 1.22 5.82 -2.79
CA VAL A 161 0.51 4.59 -3.13
C VAL A 161 -0.04 4.71 -4.54
N GLU A 162 0.42 3.84 -5.43
CA GLU A 162 0.00 3.78 -6.82
C GLU A 162 -1.21 2.86 -6.99
N LEU A 163 -2.23 3.35 -7.68
CA LEU A 163 -3.48 2.65 -7.88
C LEU A 163 -3.62 2.20 -9.33
N SER A 164 -3.79 0.90 -9.51
CA SER A 164 -4.10 0.29 -10.81
C SER A 164 -5.58 0.03 -10.96
N HIS A 165 -6.02 -0.01 -12.22
CA HIS A 165 -7.38 -0.34 -12.60
C HIS A 165 -7.65 -1.83 -12.44
N GLU A 166 -8.80 -2.17 -11.87
CA GLU A 166 -9.34 -3.53 -11.83
C GLU A 166 -10.45 -3.68 -12.89
N LYS A 167 -11.54 -2.92 -12.74
CA LYS A 167 -12.68 -2.91 -13.66
C LYS A 167 -13.55 -1.68 -13.44
N GLY A 168 -14.02 -1.03 -14.51
CA GLY A 168 -14.92 0.12 -14.40
C GLY A 168 -14.29 1.27 -13.58
N ASN A 169 -14.92 1.68 -12.49
CA ASN A 169 -14.37 2.65 -11.55
C ASN A 169 -13.68 2.00 -10.32
N GLN A 170 -13.35 0.71 -10.40
CA GLN A 170 -12.69 -0.04 -9.33
C GLN A 170 -11.18 -0.09 -9.55
N TYR A 171 -10.44 0.20 -8.49
CA TYR A 171 -8.98 0.27 -8.45
C TYR A 171 -8.45 -0.50 -7.25
N PHE A 172 -7.15 -0.80 -7.25
CA PHE A 172 -6.47 -1.46 -6.14
C PHE A 172 -5.06 -0.90 -5.92
N PRO A 173 -4.52 -0.93 -4.68
CA PRO A 173 -3.14 -0.55 -4.41
C PRO A 173 -2.20 -1.56 -5.05
N ARG A 174 -1.34 -1.08 -5.94
CA ARG A 174 -0.37 -1.90 -6.67
C ARG A 174 1.03 -1.80 -6.09
N SER A 175 1.46 -0.60 -5.75
CA SER A 175 2.82 -0.39 -5.24
C SER A 175 2.87 0.83 -4.31
N LEU A 176 3.86 0.83 -3.42
CA LEU A 176 4.21 1.95 -2.58
C LEU A 176 5.61 2.44 -2.98
N LYS A 177 5.71 3.71 -3.33
CA LYS A 177 6.97 4.39 -3.65
C LYS A 177 7.34 5.36 -2.55
N ILE A 178 8.64 5.57 -2.39
CA ILE A 178 9.24 6.47 -1.41
C ILE A 178 9.95 7.58 -2.18
N ASN A 179 9.71 8.84 -1.82
CA ASN A 179 10.32 10.00 -2.48
C ASN A 179 10.07 10.03 -4.00
N ASP A 180 8.86 9.62 -4.42
CA ASP A 180 8.50 9.54 -5.84
C ASP A 180 8.29 10.94 -6.43
N THR A 181 9.21 11.38 -7.30
CA THR A 181 9.13 12.67 -7.97
C THR A 181 8.21 12.66 -9.18
N SER A 182 7.79 11.48 -9.66
CA SER A 182 6.96 11.36 -10.86
C SER A 182 5.54 11.90 -10.67
N VAL A 183 5.11 12.10 -9.41
CA VAL A 183 3.81 12.68 -9.05
C VAL A 183 3.69 14.17 -9.44
N THR A 184 4.80 14.87 -9.66
CA THR A 184 4.80 16.30 -10.02
C THR A 184 4.08 16.61 -11.34
N GLY A 185 4.00 15.65 -12.24
CA GLY A 185 3.26 15.78 -13.50
C GLY A 185 1.78 15.44 -13.39
N CYS A 186 1.34 14.84 -12.28
CA CYS A 186 -0.04 14.40 -12.10
C CYS A 186 -0.94 15.57 -11.68
N ARG A 187 -2.22 15.50 -12.06
CA ARG A 187 -3.21 16.51 -11.68
C ARG A 187 -3.81 16.15 -10.32
N GLU A 188 -3.79 17.09 -9.38
CA GLU A 188 -4.46 16.93 -8.08
C GLU A 188 -5.98 16.87 -8.28
N ILE A 189 -6.64 16.00 -7.53
CA ILE A 189 -8.09 15.83 -7.53
C ILE A 189 -8.61 15.82 -6.09
N GLU A 190 -9.83 16.28 -5.92
CA GLU A 190 -10.48 16.27 -4.62
C GLU A 190 -11.22 14.95 -4.43
N LEU A 191 -11.01 14.30 -3.29
CA LEU A 191 -11.74 13.11 -2.89
C LEU A 191 -12.40 13.32 -1.54
N ARG A 192 -13.61 12.78 -1.42
CA ARG A 192 -14.29 12.62 -0.15
C ARG A 192 -14.62 11.15 0.05
N LEU A 193 -14.09 10.54 1.10
CA LEU A 193 -14.48 9.19 1.50
C LEU A 193 -15.96 9.21 1.93
N ILE A 194 -16.81 8.49 1.21
CA ILE A 194 -18.26 8.43 1.49
C ILE A 194 -18.68 7.12 2.15
N ASN A 195 -17.95 6.02 1.91
CA ASN A 195 -18.27 4.74 2.51
C ASN A 195 -17.05 3.83 2.61
N LYS A 196 -17.09 2.90 3.57
CA LYS A 196 -16.10 1.84 3.76
C LYS A 196 -16.81 0.53 4.07
N ILE A 197 -16.71 -0.42 3.15
CA ILE A 197 -17.45 -1.68 3.21
C ILE A 197 -16.45 -2.84 3.33
N ARG A 198 -16.62 -3.67 4.36
CA ARG A 198 -15.81 -4.89 4.50
C ARG A 198 -16.25 -5.94 3.48
N PHE A 199 -15.32 -6.58 2.79
CA PHE A 199 -15.64 -7.69 1.89
C PHE A 199 -15.13 -9.04 2.43
N LYS A 200 -15.69 -10.14 1.90
CA LYS A 200 -15.30 -11.48 2.32
C LYS A 200 -13.89 -11.79 1.80
N PRO A 201 -12.95 -12.19 2.68
CA PRO A 201 -11.61 -12.54 2.26
C PRO A 201 -11.61 -13.80 1.41
N VAL A 202 -10.81 -13.79 0.34
CA VAL A 202 -10.39 -15.02 -0.33
C VAL A 202 -9.39 -15.70 0.59
N LYS A 203 -9.69 -16.93 1.02
CA LYS A 203 -8.78 -17.69 1.87
C LYS A 203 -7.50 -18.01 1.10
N ALA A 204 -6.36 -17.58 1.64
CA ALA A 204 -5.04 -18.02 1.20
C ALA A 204 -4.49 -19.07 2.15
N ARG A 205 -3.68 -20.00 1.63
CA ARG A 205 -3.01 -21.00 2.46
C ARG A 205 -1.78 -20.38 3.10
N LYS A 206 -1.63 -20.54 4.41
CA LYS A 206 -0.39 -20.19 5.12
C LYS A 206 0.75 -21.10 4.66
N VAL A 207 1.91 -20.50 4.35
CA VAL A 207 3.16 -21.22 4.06
C VAL A 207 4.14 -20.92 5.19
N LYS A 208 4.61 -21.98 5.85
CA LYS A 208 5.60 -21.85 6.93
C LYS A 208 6.96 -21.45 6.35
N TRP A 209 7.67 -20.58 7.05
CA TRP A 209 9.09 -20.38 6.77
C TRP A 209 9.88 -21.55 7.33
N ALA A 210 10.58 -22.30 6.48
CA ALA A 210 11.39 -23.43 6.94
C ALA A 210 12.40 -22.97 8.01
N SER A 211 12.55 -23.80 9.05
CA SER A 211 13.41 -23.54 10.22
C SER A 211 14.88 -23.40 9.83
#